data_AF-A0A5S9MCA9-F1
#
_entry.id   AF-A0A5S9MCA9-F1
#
_cell.length_a   1.000
_cell.length_b   1.000
_cell.length_c   1.000
_cell.angle_alpha   90.00
_cell.angle_beta   90.00
_cell.angle_gamma   90.00
#
_symmetry.space_group_name_H-M   'P 1'
#
loop_
_entity.id
_entity.type
_entity.pdbx_description
1 polymer ?
#
loop_
_entity_poly.entity_id
_entity_poly.type
_entity_poly.pdbx_seq_one_letter_code
_entity_poly.pdbx_strand_id
1 'polypeptide(L)'
;MAKHLKEEADAKGIHVSLGETVQQLEGKSHVTAVITDKQTIQTDMVIMAIGVTPQTSFLHHTGIKRLQNGAIAVNEYMQTNIKRHLCCR
;
A
#
# COMPACT_ATOMS: atom_id res chain seq x y z
N MET A 1 10.56 -20.01 3.27
CA MET A 1 9.65 -19.12 4.03
C MET A 1 8.29 -18.97 3.35
N ALA A 2 8.21 -18.41 2.14
CA ALA A 2 6.91 -18.17 1.46
C ALA A 2 6.07 -19.45 1.23
N LYS A 3 6.72 -20.60 0.96
CA LYS A 3 6.03 -21.89 0.77
C LYS A 3 5.26 -22.33 2.03
N HIS A 4 5.92 -22.31 3.20
CA HIS A 4 5.30 -22.71 4.46
C HIS A 4 4.15 -21.78 4.88
N LEU A 5 4.26 -20.48 4.57
CA LEU A 5 3.20 -19.53 4.87
C LEU A 5 1.92 -19.83 4.06
N LYS A 6 2.09 -20.25 2.79
CA LYS A 6 0.97 -20.66 1.95
C LYS A 6 0.33 -21.95 2.47
N GLU A 7 1.13 -22.96 2.81
CA GLU A 7 0.64 -24.24 3.36
C GLU A 7 -0.18 -24.02 4.64
N GLU A 8 0.29 -23.15 5.54
CA GLU A 8 -0.43 -22.78 6.77
C GLU A 8 -1.71 -21.98 6.50
N ALA A 9 -1.69 -21.08 5.52
CA ALA A 9 -2.87 -20.31 5.13
C ALA A 9 -3.96 -21.23 4.55
N ASP A 10 -3.58 -22.12 3.63
CA ASP A 10 -4.48 -23.10 3.03
C ASP A 10 -5.05 -24.05 4.11
N ALA A 11 -4.22 -24.50 5.07
CA ALA A 11 -4.65 -25.34 6.20
C ALA A 11 -5.68 -24.64 7.12
N LYS A 12 -5.67 -23.31 7.17
CA LYS A 12 -6.64 -22.49 7.92
C LYS A 12 -7.84 -22.05 7.06
N GLY A 13 -7.95 -22.55 5.84
CA GLY A 13 -9.04 -22.22 4.92
C GLY A 13 -8.92 -20.83 4.28
N ILE A 14 -7.73 -20.23 4.29
CA ILE A 14 -7.47 -18.96 3.60
C ILE A 14 -7.05 -19.26 2.17
N HIS A 15 -7.85 -18.86 1.20
CA HIS A 15 -7.50 -19.06 -0.21
C HIS A 15 -6.50 -17.98 -0.68
N VAL A 16 -5.31 -18.42 -1.09
CA VAL A 16 -4.26 -17.54 -1.62
C VAL A 16 -4.18 -17.62 -3.15
N SER A 17 -4.70 -16.59 -3.82
CA SER A 17 -4.55 -16.36 -5.27
C SER A 17 -3.26 -15.60 -5.57
N LEU A 18 -2.38 -16.18 -6.40
CA LEU A 18 -1.10 -15.58 -6.77
C LEU A 18 -1.03 -15.29 -8.27
N GLY A 19 -0.26 -14.26 -8.64
CA GLY A 19 -0.11 -13.83 -10.03
C GLY A 19 -1.42 -13.38 -10.66
N GLU A 20 -2.36 -12.88 -9.85
CA GLU A 20 -3.62 -12.25 -10.26
C GLU A 20 -3.52 -10.75 -10.04
N THR A 21 -4.05 -9.98 -10.97
CA THR A 21 -4.10 -8.52 -10.90
C THR A 21 -5.55 -8.10 -10.72
N VAL A 22 -5.83 -7.33 -9.66
CA VAL A 22 -7.15 -6.73 -9.45
C VAL A 22 -7.39 -5.65 -10.51
N GLN A 23 -8.48 -5.77 -11.25
CA GLN A 23 -8.87 -4.83 -12.30
C GLN A 23 -9.93 -3.85 -11.81
N GLN A 24 -10.93 -4.33 -11.07
CA GLN A 24 -12.06 -3.52 -10.65
C GLN A 24 -12.71 -4.05 -9.37
N LEU A 25 -13.28 -3.14 -8.58
CA LEU A 25 -14.21 -3.44 -7.50
C LEU A 25 -15.64 -3.16 -7.98
N GLU A 26 -16.52 -4.14 -7.92
CA GLU A 26 -17.93 -3.99 -8.27
C GLU A 26 -18.78 -3.72 -7.03
N GLY A 27 -19.75 -2.83 -7.18
CA GLY A 27 -20.63 -2.38 -6.11
C GLY A 27 -21.22 -1.01 -6.40
N LYS A 28 -22.38 -0.70 -5.81
CA LYS A 28 -22.98 0.64 -5.90
C LYS A 28 -22.70 1.46 -4.64
N SER A 29 -23.27 1.02 -3.52
CA SER A 29 -23.05 1.62 -2.20
C SER A 29 -22.05 0.84 -1.35
N HIS A 30 -22.00 -0.47 -1.53
CA HIS A 30 -21.08 -1.41 -0.91
C HIS A 30 -20.48 -2.30 -2.00
N VAL A 31 -19.30 -2.85 -1.73
CA VAL A 31 -18.65 -3.83 -2.61
C VAL A 31 -19.44 -5.13 -2.57
N THR A 32 -19.60 -5.75 -3.74
CA THR A 32 -20.24 -7.07 -3.90
C THR A 32 -19.29 -8.06 -4.57
N ALA A 33 -18.34 -7.58 -5.37
CA ALA A 33 -17.34 -8.44 -6.00
C ALA A 33 -16.03 -7.72 -6.31
N VAL A 34 -14.97 -8.51 -6.46
CA VAL A 34 -13.66 -8.10 -6.97
C VAL A 34 -13.44 -8.79 -8.31
N ILE A 35 -13.18 -8.01 -9.36
CA ILE A 35 -12.80 -8.52 -10.67
C ILE A 35 -11.28 -8.53 -10.78
N THR A 36 -10.71 -9.71 -11.02
CA THR A 36 -9.31 -9.89 -11.39
C THR A 36 -9.19 -10.26 -12.87
N ASP A 37 -7.95 -10.30 -13.37
CA ASP A 37 -7.64 -10.77 -14.72
C ASP A 37 -7.95 -12.26 -14.98
N LYS A 38 -8.22 -13.04 -13.92
CA LYS A 38 -8.51 -14.48 -14.03
C LYS A 38 -9.91 -14.88 -13.57
N GLN A 39 -10.50 -14.14 -12.64
CA GLN A 39 -11.76 -14.56 -12.01
C GLN A 39 -12.51 -13.39 -11.37
N THR A 40 -13.75 -13.66 -10.97
CA THR A 40 -14.58 -12.75 -10.18
C THR A 40 -14.81 -13.36 -8.80
N ILE A 41 -14.47 -12.63 -7.75
CA ILE A 41 -14.56 -13.06 -6.35
C ILE A 41 -15.69 -12.30 -5.69
N GLN A 42 -16.76 -12.99 -5.29
CA GLN A 42 -17.87 -12.37 -4.54
C GLN A 42 -17.41 -12.08 -3.10
N THR A 43 -17.58 -10.84 -2.65
CA THR A 43 -17.21 -10.41 -1.29
C THR A 43 -17.92 -9.14 -0.89
N ASP A 44 -18.26 -9.05 0.39
CA ASP A 44 -18.90 -7.87 0.98
C ASP A 44 -17.88 -6.90 1.62
N MET A 45 -16.59 -7.28 1.66
CA MET A 45 -15.51 -6.49 2.24
C MET A 45 -14.18 -6.69 1.50
N VAL A 46 -13.42 -5.61 1.34
CA VAL A 46 -12.07 -5.63 0.73
C VAL A 46 -11.12 -4.85 1.61
N ILE A 47 -9.95 -5.44 1.91
CA ILE A 47 -8.86 -4.80 2.63
C ILE A 47 -7.72 -4.53 1.64
N MET A 48 -7.34 -3.26 1.47
CA MET A 48 -6.25 -2.86 0.58
C MET A 48 -4.91 -2.85 1.32
N ALA A 49 -4.06 -3.83 1.05
CA ALA A 49 -2.72 -3.97 1.62
C ALA A 49 -1.62 -3.94 0.54
N ILE A 50 -1.75 -3.05 -0.45
CA ILE A 50 -0.91 -2.99 -1.66
C ILE A 50 0.35 -2.13 -1.52
N GLY A 51 0.68 -1.70 -0.30
CA GLY A 51 1.78 -0.78 0.00
C GLY A 51 1.29 0.59 0.45
N VAL A 52 2.25 1.46 0.78
CA VAL A 52 1.99 2.81 1.30
C VAL A 52 2.81 3.84 0.54
N THR A 53 2.28 5.05 0.37
CA THR A 53 2.99 6.20 -0.17
C THR A 53 3.08 7.29 0.89
N PRO A 54 4.27 7.87 1.17
CA PRO A 54 4.41 8.96 2.13
C PRO A 54 3.53 10.16 1.74
N GLN A 55 2.72 10.64 2.67
CA GLN A 55 1.81 11.78 2.45
C GLN A 55 2.58 13.11 2.51
N THR A 56 3.50 13.34 1.57
CA THR A 56 4.36 14.54 1.53
C THR A 56 3.96 15.52 0.43
N SER A 57 2.76 15.35 -0.14
CA SER A 57 2.24 16.17 -1.24
C SER A 57 2.13 17.65 -0.86
N PHE A 58 1.76 17.94 0.38
CA PHE A 58 1.66 19.31 0.89
C PHE A 58 3.01 20.06 0.91
N LEU A 59 4.15 19.35 0.86
CA LEU A 59 5.48 19.97 0.92
C LEU A 59 6.03 20.38 -0.44
N HIS A 60 5.33 20.13 -1.55
CA HIS A 60 5.80 20.45 -2.91
C HIS A 60 6.27 21.91 -3.07
N HIS A 61 5.61 22.87 -2.41
CA HIS A 61 5.90 24.29 -2.52
C HIS A 61 6.99 24.79 -1.56
N THR A 62 7.43 23.96 -0.61
CA THR A 62 8.34 24.37 0.47
C THR A 62 9.82 24.30 0.08
N GLY A 63 10.15 23.62 -1.03
CA GLY A 63 11.53 23.35 -1.41
C GLY A 63 12.22 22.26 -0.59
N ILE A 64 11.45 21.53 0.25
CA ILE A 64 11.95 20.35 0.97
C ILE A 64 12.26 19.22 -0.02
N LYS A 65 13.49 18.73 0.02
CA LYS A 65 13.96 17.63 -0.81
C LYS A 65 13.28 16.32 -0.41
N ARG A 66 12.86 15.57 -1.42
CA ARG A 66 12.23 14.26 -1.28
C ARG A 66 12.93 13.25 -2.14
N LEU A 67 12.90 12.00 -1.71
CA LEU A 67 13.35 10.84 -2.47
C LEU A 67 12.32 10.51 -3.56
N GLN A 68 12.70 9.67 -4.52
CA GLN A 68 11.82 9.26 -5.62
C GLN A 68 10.52 8.58 -5.13
N ASN A 69 10.58 7.88 -4.00
CA ASN A 69 9.42 7.25 -3.36
C ASN A 69 8.54 8.24 -2.54
N GLY A 70 8.82 9.54 -2.58
CA GLY A 70 8.07 10.58 -1.87
C GLY A 70 8.48 10.79 -0.41
N ALA A 71 9.40 9.99 0.15
CA ALA A 71 9.89 10.19 1.51
C ALA A 71 10.71 11.49 1.61
N ILE A 72 10.68 12.14 2.78
CA ILE A 72 11.47 13.35 3.03
C ILE A 72 12.94 12.96 3.19
N ALA A 73 13.83 13.63 2.47
CA ALA A 73 15.27 13.40 2.60
C ALA A 73 15.78 14.09 3.87
N VAL A 74 16.37 13.30 4.77
CA VAL A 74 16.91 13.77 6.05
C VAL A 74 18.33 13.25 6.29
N ASN A 75 19.08 13.94 7.16
CA ASN A 75 20.35 13.46 7.70
C ASN A 75 20.15 12.58 8.94
N GLU A 76 21.25 12.11 9.53
CA GLU A 76 21.28 11.28 10.75
C GLU A 76 20.65 11.96 11.98
N TYR A 77 20.48 13.29 11.94
CA TYR A 77 19.82 14.09 12.97
C TYR A 77 18.35 14.39 12.65
N MET A 78 17.75 13.71 11.66
CA MET A 78 16.38 13.88 11.19
C MET A 78 16.06 15.28 10.63
N GLN A 79 17.09 16.03 10.21
CA GLN A 79 16.95 17.38 9.66
C GLN A 79 16.78 17.32 8.15
N THR A 80 15.89 18.17 7.62
CA THR A 80 15.71 18.36 6.18
C THR A 80 16.76 19.33 5.60
N ASN A 81 16.71 19.59 4.29
CA ASN A 81 17.57 20.58 3.65
C ASN A 81 17.26 22.04 4.04
N ILE A 82 16.17 22.32 4.75
CA ILE A 82 15.83 23.65 5.23
C ILE A 82 16.21 23.75 6.71
N LYS A 83 17.03 24.76 7.05
CA LYS A 83 17.48 24.98 8.43
C LYS A 83 16.27 25.10 9.37
N ARG A 84 16.32 24.36 10.49
CA ARG A 84 15.30 24.29 11.56
C ARG A 84 14.01 23.50 11.25
N HIS A 85 13.96 22.74 10.15
CA HIS A 85 12.84 21.83 9.87
C HIS A 85 13.27 20.36 10.04
N LEU A 86 12.59 19.64 10.96
CA LEU A 86 12.76 18.21 11.23
C LEU A 86 11.55 17.41 10.75
N CYS A 87 11.77 16.17 10.33
CA CYS A 87 10.72 15.28 9.83
C CYS A 87 9.98 14.49 10.93
N CYS A 88 10.70 14.01 11.96
CA CYS A 88 10.20 12.98 12.87
C CYS A 88 10.25 13.40 14.34
N ARG A 89 9.76 14.60 14.67
CA ARG A 89 9.64 15.01 16.08
C ARG A 89 8.36 14.49 16.71
#